data_AF-A0A6V7HYN8-F1
#
_entry.id   AF-A0A6V7HYN8-F1
#
_cell.length_a   1.000
_cell.length_b   1.000
_cell.length_c   1.000
_cell.angle_alpha   90.00
_cell.angle_beta   90.00
_cell.angle_gamma   90.00
#
_symmetry.space_group_name_H-M   'P 1'
#
loop_
_entity.id
_entity.type
_entity.pdbx_description
1 polymer ?
#
loop_
_entity_poly.entity_id
_entity_poly.type
_entity_poly.pdbx_seq_one_letter_code
_entity_poly.pdbx_strand_id
1 'polypeptide(L)'
;MEKANWYRAAQYCRYHGMHLASIASQEENDRLEKHIKDFGLGHEHFWTSGTDQAEEGTFFWMANGRPITFENWNVGEPNNFRY
;
A
#
# COMPACT_ATOMS: atom_id res chain seq x y z
N MET A 1 13.29 -11.64 -3.11
CA MET A 1 13.13 -10.22 -2.76
C MET A 1 13.41 -10.08 -1.28
N GLU A 2 14.20 -9.11 -0.87
CA GLU A 2 14.45 -8.89 0.57
C GLU A 2 13.27 -8.12 1.18
N LYS A 3 12.80 -8.53 2.34
CA LYS A 3 11.71 -7.83 3.04
C LYS A 3 12.20 -6.46 3.50
N ALA A 4 11.42 -5.43 3.21
CA ALA A 4 11.72 -4.05 3.59
C ALA A 4 10.64 -3.53 4.54
N ASN A 5 11.01 -2.66 5.47
CA ASN A 5 10.02 -1.83 6.16
C ASN A 5 9.44 -0.80 5.18
N TRP A 6 8.32 -0.19 5.56
CA TRP A 6 7.60 0.75 4.71
C TRP A 6 8.49 1.90 4.20
N TYR A 7 9.34 2.48 5.05
CA TYR A 7 10.25 3.56 4.68
C TYR A 7 11.28 3.14 3.61
N ARG A 8 11.88 1.97 3.76
CA ARG A 8 12.84 1.43 2.77
C ARG A 8 12.16 1.16 1.44
N ALA A 9 10.95 0.60 1.45
CA ALA A 9 10.17 0.36 0.24
C ALA A 9 9.81 1.68 -0.47
N ALA A 10 9.37 2.69 0.29
CA ALA A 10 9.07 4.01 -0.24
C ALA A 10 10.32 4.70 -0.83
N GLN A 11 11.45 4.64 -0.14
CA GLN A 11 12.72 5.18 -0.63
C GLN A 11 13.19 4.47 -1.90
N TYR A 12 13.06 3.14 -1.98
CA TYR A 12 13.41 2.37 -3.17
C TYR A 12 12.60 2.83 -4.39
N CYS A 13 11.28 2.95 -4.27
CA CYS A 13 10.45 3.46 -5.36
C CYS A 13 10.87 4.88 -5.76
N ARG A 14 11.10 5.78 -4.79
CA ARG A 14 11.52 7.16 -5.05
C ARG A 14 12.88 7.25 -5.75
N TYR A 15 13.83 6.40 -5.36
CA TYR A 15 15.15 6.31 -5.98
C TYR A 15 15.04 6.00 -7.49
N HIS A 16 14.04 5.21 -7.89
CA HIS A 16 13.73 4.90 -9.28
C HIS A 16 12.76 5.88 -9.96
N GLY A 17 12.49 7.05 -9.37
CA GLY A 17 11.56 8.04 -9.93
C GLY A 17 10.09 7.64 -9.86
N MET A 18 9.75 6.65 -9.02
CA MET A 18 8.40 6.13 -8.81
C MET A 18 7.92 6.37 -7.38
N HIS A 19 6.69 5.94 -7.08
CA HIS A 19 6.13 5.92 -5.73
C HIS A 19 5.55 4.53 -5.44
N LEU A 20 5.39 4.20 -4.16
CA LEU A 20 4.53 3.08 -3.77
C LEU A 20 3.11 3.32 -4.33
N ALA A 21 2.41 2.23 -4.66
CA ALA A 21 1.11 2.32 -5.31
C ALA A 21 0.05 2.96 -4.40
N SER A 22 -0.78 3.81 -4.99
CA SER A 22 -2.05 4.26 -4.42
C SER A 22 -3.18 3.52 -5.11
N ILE A 23 -4.25 3.22 -4.37
CA ILE A 23 -5.39 2.46 -4.89
C ILE A 23 -6.63 3.33 -4.68
N ALA A 24 -7.28 3.78 -5.75
CA ALA A 24 -8.43 4.67 -5.67
C ALA A 24 -9.76 3.98 -5.98
N SER A 25 -9.73 2.71 -6.39
CA SER A 25 -10.92 1.97 -6.81
C SER A 25 -10.76 0.45 -6.67
N GLN A 26 -11.90 -0.24 -6.63
CA GLN A 26 -11.94 -1.72 -6.68
C GLN A 26 -11.28 -2.26 -7.96
N GLU A 27 -11.50 -1.60 -9.10
CA GLU A 27 -10.92 -2.01 -10.39
C GLU A 27 -9.39 -1.98 -10.35
N GLU A 28 -8.79 -0.94 -9.76
CA GLU A 28 -7.33 -0.87 -9.59
C GLU A 28 -6.83 -1.93 -8.62
N ASN A 29 -7.53 -2.16 -7.52
CA ASN A 29 -7.21 -3.22 -6.56
C ASN A 29 -7.21 -4.60 -7.24
N ASP A 30 -8.26 -4.93 -7.98
CA ASP A 30 -8.42 -6.21 -8.67
C ASP A 30 -7.33 -6.44 -9.72
N ARG A 31 -6.96 -5.37 -10.46
CA ARG A 31 -5.86 -5.42 -11.43
C ARG A 31 -4.52 -5.68 -10.75
N LEU A 32 -4.25 -5.00 -9.63
CA LEU A 32 -3.02 -5.19 -8.87
C LEU A 32 -2.94 -6.60 -8.28
N GLU A 33 -4.02 -7.07 -7.64
CA GLU A 33 -4.11 -8.43 -7.09
C GLU A 33 -3.92 -9.49 -8.16
N LYS A 34 -4.58 -9.35 -9.30
CA LYS A 34 -4.41 -10.27 -10.43
C LYS A 34 -2.97 -10.29 -10.91
N HIS A 35 -2.35 -9.12 -11.09
CA HIS A 35 -0.95 -9.03 -11.50
C HIS A 35 -0.02 -9.75 -10.51
N ILE A 36 -0.19 -9.53 -9.20
CA ILE A 36 0.59 -10.20 -8.15
C ILE A 36 0.39 -11.73 -8.20
N LYS A 37 -0.84 -12.20 -8.38
CA LYS A 37 -1.17 -13.63 -8.49
C LYS A 37 -0.54 -14.25 -9.74
N ASP A 38 -0.63 -13.59 -10.89
CA ASP A 38 -0.07 -14.04 -12.17
C ASP A 38 1.48 -14.15 -12.10
N PHE A 39 2.13 -13.31 -11.29
CA PHE A 39 3.57 -13.38 -10.99
C PHE A 39 3.95 -14.47 -9.95
N GLY A 40 2.98 -15.22 -9.43
CA GLY A 40 3.21 -16.28 -8.44
C GLY A 40 3.45 -15.76 -7.02
N LEU A 41 3.08 -14.52 -6.73
CA LEU A 41 3.33 -13.86 -5.44
C LEU A 41 2.06 -13.63 -4.61
N GLY A 42 0.97 -14.31 -4.93
CA GLY A 42 -0.33 -14.14 -4.27
C GLY A 42 -0.37 -14.49 -2.77
N HIS A 43 0.71 -15.07 -2.23
CA HIS A 43 0.86 -15.40 -0.81
C HIS A 43 1.74 -14.40 -0.04
N GLU A 44 2.31 -13.41 -0.72
CA GLU A 44 3.18 -12.40 -0.12
C GLU A 44 2.40 -11.13 0.26
N HIS A 45 2.97 -10.35 1.17
CA HIS A 45 2.43 -9.04 1.56
C HIS A 45 3.24 -7.90 0.94
N PHE A 46 2.54 -6.87 0.47
CA PHE A 46 3.14 -5.73 -0.23
C PHE A 46 2.76 -4.42 0.44
N TRP A 47 3.73 -3.51 0.53
CA TRP A 47 3.47 -2.14 0.98
C TRP A 47 2.78 -1.34 -0.12
N THR A 48 1.77 -0.57 0.26
CA THR A 48 1.18 0.51 -0.55
C THR A 48 1.62 1.87 0.00
N SER A 49 1.28 2.96 -0.69
CA SER A 49 1.62 4.31 -0.19
C SER A 49 0.70 4.80 0.93
N GLY A 50 -0.19 3.95 1.46
CA GLY A 50 -1.18 4.34 2.47
C GLY A 50 -0.52 4.56 3.83
N THR A 51 -0.85 5.66 4.48
CA THR A 51 -0.30 6.03 5.79
C THR A 51 -1.21 7.02 6.51
N ASP A 52 -1.12 7.05 7.83
CA ASP A 52 -1.74 8.01 8.74
C ASP A 52 -0.67 8.77 9.57
N GLN A 53 0.61 8.71 9.18
CA GLN A 53 1.70 9.32 9.93
C GLN A 53 1.58 10.84 10.12
N ALA A 54 0.80 11.53 9.27
CA ALA A 54 0.53 12.95 9.44
C ALA A 54 -0.50 13.22 10.55
N GLU A 55 -1.52 12.36 10.67
CA GLU A 55 -2.60 12.45 11.64
C GLU A 55 -3.19 11.05 11.88
N GLU A 56 -2.94 10.49 13.06
CA GLU A 56 -3.44 9.16 13.45
C GLU A 56 -4.97 9.08 13.27
N GLY A 57 -5.43 8.02 12.62
CA GLY A 57 -6.85 7.82 12.29
C GLY A 57 -7.30 8.49 10.99
N THR A 58 -6.46 9.31 10.35
CA THR A 58 -6.72 9.93 9.05
C THR A 58 -5.75 9.37 8.00
N PHE A 59 -6.23 8.41 7.21
CA PHE A 59 -5.42 7.77 6.18
C PHE A 59 -5.37 8.58 4.88
N PHE A 60 -4.16 8.69 4.31
CA PHE A 60 -3.91 9.30 3.02
C PHE A 60 -2.86 8.53 2.22
N TRP A 61 -2.83 8.77 0.91
CA TRP A 61 -1.84 8.21 0.00
C TRP A 61 -0.61 9.12 -0.08
N MET A 62 0.53 8.70 0.46
CA MET A 62 1.77 9.49 0.41
C MET A 62 2.24 9.81 -1.03
N ALA A 63 1.87 8.99 -2.02
CA ALA A 63 2.28 9.21 -3.40
C ALA A 63 1.65 10.44 -4.05
N ASN A 64 0.43 10.81 -3.65
CA ASN A 64 -0.35 11.88 -4.30
C ASN A 64 -1.02 12.88 -3.33
N GLY A 65 -0.92 12.64 -2.01
CA GLY A 65 -1.48 13.49 -0.97
C GLY A 65 -3.01 13.43 -0.83
N ARG A 66 -3.69 12.52 -1.52
CA ARG A 66 -5.16 12.39 -1.47
C ARG A 66 -5.58 11.52 -0.28
N PRO A 67 -6.75 11.80 0.34
CA PRO A 67 -7.31 10.93 1.36
C PRO A 67 -7.60 9.54 0.78
N ILE A 68 -7.52 8.50 1.62
CA ILE A 68 -7.98 7.17 1.24
C ILE A 68 -9.51 7.18 1.28
N THR A 69 -10.15 7.02 0.13
CA THR A 69 -11.61 6.94 0.00
C THR A 69 -12.10 5.55 -0.40
N PHE A 70 -11.20 4.74 -0.94
CA PHE A 70 -11.44 3.33 -1.24
C PHE A 70 -10.70 2.50 -0.20
N GLU A 71 -11.45 1.65 0.49
CA GLU A 71 -10.93 0.80 1.54
C GLU A 71 -11.23 -0.66 1.20
N ASN A 72 -10.20 -1.49 1.28
CA ASN A 72 -10.32 -2.95 1.17
C ASN A 72 -9.57 -3.60 2.34
N TRP A 73 -9.84 -3.08 3.54
CA TRP A 73 -9.27 -3.59 4.78
C TRP A 73 -9.77 -5.02 5.04
N ASN A 74 -8.88 -5.89 5.50
CA ASN A 74 -9.31 -7.19 6.01
C ASN A 74 -10.21 -7.01 7.23
N VAL A 75 -11.02 -8.03 7.53
CA VAL A 75 -11.88 -8.01 8.71
C VAL A 75 -11.03 -7.77 9.96
N GLY A 76 -11.33 -6.70 10.69
CA GLY A 76 -10.60 -6.29 11.89
C GLY A 76 -9.44 -5.35 11.66
N GLU A 77 -9.23 -4.85 10.44
CA GLU A 77 -8.29 -3.76 10.11
C GLU A 77 -9.07 -2.44 9.85
N PRO A 78 -8.44 -1.26 10.01
CA PRO A 78 -7.11 -1.04 10.59
C PRO A 78 -7.14 -1.16 12.13
N ASN A 79 -6.24 -1.97 12.71
CA ASN A 79 -6.18 -2.23 14.17
C ASN A 79 -4.96 -1.65 14.88
N ASN A 80 -4.11 -0.90 14.17
CA ASN A 80 -2.83 -0.38 14.69
C ASN A 80 -1.92 -1.49 15.27
N PHE A 81 -2.00 -2.71 14.70
CA PHE A 81 -1.13 -3.81 15.09
C PHE A 81 0.31 -3.53 14.61
N ARG A 82 1.27 -3.66 15.53
CA ARG A 82 2.69 -3.44 15.24
C ARG A 82 3.33 -4.77 14.81
N TYR A 83 3.66 -4.87 13.52
CA TYR A 83 4.46 -5.97 12.95
C TYR A 83 5.93 -5.92 13.36
#